data_AF-A0A2W1YWF8-F1
#
_entry.id   AF-A0A2W1YWF8-F1
#
_cell.length_a   1.000
_cell.length_b   1.000
_cell.length_c   1.000
_cell.angle_alpha   90.00
_cell.angle_beta   90.00
_cell.angle_gamma   90.00
#
_symmetry.space_group_name_H-M   'P 1'
#
loop_
_entity.id
_entity.type
_entity.pdbx_description
1 polymer ?
#
loop_
_entity_poly.entity_id
_entity_poly.type
_entity_poly.pdbx_seq_one_letter_code
_entity_poly.pdbx_strand_id
1 'polypeptide(L)'
;MNAAITYKEVSDRLEVGTARILARLASGDLFAFVSDDEMLFPTWQFTNDPDRPVLNQLSTLIEAFDDDMHPASILGFMTTPHSSTRIDGIPITPVEWLARGRGVQPLVEILGVRRLM
;
A
#
# COMPACT_ATOMS: atom_id res chain seq x y z
N MET A 1 11.94 -8.80 -9.33
CA MET A 1 11.54 -7.61 -8.54
C MET A 1 11.31 -8.06 -7.12
N ASN A 2 11.90 -7.38 -6.13
CA ASN A 2 11.69 -7.70 -4.73
C ASN A 2 10.28 -7.21 -4.32
N ALA A 3 9.51 -8.03 -3.59
CA ALA A 3 8.15 -7.67 -3.17
C ALA A 3 8.13 -6.64 -2.04
N ALA A 4 9.27 -6.45 -1.38
CA ALA A 4 9.51 -5.44 -0.36
C ALA A 4 10.95 -4.93 -0.43
N ILE A 5 11.20 -3.74 0.12
CA ILE A 5 12.51 -3.11 0.22
C ILE A 5 12.83 -2.77 1.68
N THR A 6 14.11 -2.72 1.99
CA THR A 6 14.65 -2.41 3.31
C THR A 6 14.49 -0.93 3.65
N TYR A 7 14.65 -0.60 4.92
CA TYR A 7 14.67 0.77 5.39
C TYR A 7 15.65 1.67 4.63
N LYS A 8 16.86 1.16 4.37
CA LYS A 8 17.90 1.91 3.64
C LYS A 8 17.46 2.23 2.21
N GLU A 9 16.90 1.24 1.51
CA GLU A 9 16.39 1.41 0.16
C GLU A 9 15.21 2.41 0.11
N VAL A 10 14.37 2.46 1.15
CA VAL A 10 13.31 3.49 1.26
C VAL A 10 13.91 4.88 1.45
N SER A 11 14.92 5.01 2.32
CA SER A 11 15.63 6.28 2.54
C SER A 11 16.25 6.80 1.25
N ASP A 12 16.91 5.91 0.50
CA ASP A 12 17.55 6.24 -0.77
C ASP A 12 16.50 6.59 -1.84
N ARG A 13 15.39 5.84 -1.92
CA ARG A 13 14.34 6.05 -2.91
C ARG A 13 13.56 7.35 -2.69
N LEU A 14 13.26 7.68 -1.44
CA LEU A 14 12.46 8.85 -1.09
C LEU A 14 13.31 10.10 -0.86
N GLU A 15 14.64 9.96 -0.82
CA GLU A 15 15.58 11.04 -0.49
C GLU A 15 15.25 11.73 0.85
N VAL A 16 14.81 10.96 1.84
CA VAL A 16 14.44 11.47 3.17
C VAL A 16 15.16 10.73 4.29
N GLY A 17 15.44 11.44 5.38
CA GLY A 17 16.06 10.87 6.57
C GLY A 17 15.10 10.11 7.49
N THR A 18 15.69 9.49 8.52
CA THR A 18 15.01 8.55 9.42
C THR A 18 13.73 9.09 10.05
N ALA A 19 13.78 10.30 10.60
CA ALA A 19 12.65 10.92 11.28
C ALA A 19 11.43 11.08 10.35
N ARG A 20 11.66 11.33 9.05
CA ARG A 20 10.58 11.49 8.07
C ARG A 20 9.93 10.15 7.74
N ILE A 21 10.70 9.06 7.62
CA ILE A 21 10.16 7.71 7.41
C ILE A 21 9.31 7.30 8.61
N LEU A 22 9.82 7.47 9.83
CA LEU A 22 9.10 7.15 11.06
C LEU A 22 7.81 7.98 11.21
N ALA A 23 7.86 9.27 10.89
CA ALA A 23 6.67 10.12 10.90
C ALA A 23 5.60 9.62 9.92
N ARG A 24 5.99 9.16 8.73
CA ARG A 24 5.07 8.60 7.74
C ARG A 24 4.49 7.24 8.14
N LEU A 25 5.28 6.40 8.82
CA LEU A 25 4.76 5.18 9.43
C LEU A 25 3.72 5.50 10.51
N ALA A 26 4.03 6.47 11.38
CA ALA A 26 3.13 6.89 12.45
C ALA A 26 1.82 7.52 11.93
N SER A 27 1.84 8.17 10.76
CA SER A 27 0.65 8.73 10.12
C SER A 27 -0.10 7.76 9.20
N GLY A 28 0.42 6.55 8.99
CA GLY A 28 -0.13 5.61 8.01
C GLY A 28 0.14 6.00 6.55
N ASP A 29 1.04 6.95 6.28
CA ASP A 29 1.45 7.34 4.92
C ASP A 29 2.52 6.40 4.32
N LEU A 30 2.96 5.41 5.09
CA LEU A 30 3.76 4.28 4.67
C LEU A 30 3.29 3.02 5.41
N PHE A 31 3.46 1.87 4.76
CA PHE A 31 3.23 0.57 5.36
C PHE A 31 4.55 -0.19 5.46
N ALA A 32 4.78 -0.82 6.61
CA ALA A 32 5.89 -1.73 6.83
C ALA A 32 5.44 -2.93 7.65
N PHE A 33 6.16 -4.03 7.50
CA PHE A 33 6.01 -5.24 8.30
C PHE A 33 7.39 -5.75 8.70
N VAL A 34 7.45 -6.57 9.75
CA VAL A 34 8.70 -7.22 10.19
C VAL A 34 8.75 -8.63 9.61
N SER A 35 9.88 -9.01 9.04
CA SER A 35 10.20 -10.37 8.60
C SER A 35 11.64 -10.66 8.97
N ASP A 36 11.91 -11.80 9.61
CA ASP A 36 13.26 -12.20 10.04
C ASP A 36 14.02 -11.07 10.78
N ASP A 37 13.35 -10.42 11.74
CA ASP A 37 13.84 -9.28 12.52
C ASP A 37 14.21 -8.01 11.70
N GLU A 38 13.89 -7.99 10.40
CA GLU A 38 14.08 -6.85 9.51
C GLU A 38 12.76 -6.14 9.20
N MET A 39 12.77 -4.81 9.27
CA MET A 39 11.65 -3.99 8.84
C MET A 39 11.66 -3.83 7.31
N LEU A 40 10.61 -4.33 6.68
CA LEU A 40 10.43 -4.34 5.24
C LEU A 40 9.23 -3.50 4.81
N PHE A 41 9.37 -2.83 3.68
CA PHE A 41 8.37 -1.95 3.09
C PHE A 41 7.93 -2.54 1.76
N PRO A 42 6.67 -2.98 1.59
CA PRO A 42 6.22 -3.54 0.32
C PRO A 42 6.44 -2.57 -0.84
N THR A 43 6.90 -3.09 -1.98
CA THR A 43 7.24 -2.24 -3.14
C THR A 43 6.02 -1.64 -3.81
N TRP A 44 4.83 -2.23 -3.63
CA TRP A 44 3.58 -1.78 -4.23
C TRP A 44 3.15 -0.37 -3.79
N GLN A 45 3.64 0.13 -2.65
CA GLN A 45 3.26 1.44 -2.14
C GLN A 45 4.00 2.59 -2.83
N PHE A 46 5.09 2.30 -3.54
CA PHE A 46 5.91 3.32 -4.19
C PHE A 46 5.55 3.46 -5.66
N THR A 47 5.62 4.69 -6.17
CA THR A 47 5.36 4.98 -7.58
C THR A 47 6.65 5.38 -8.31
N ASN A 48 6.57 5.50 -9.63
CA ASN A 48 7.65 6.06 -10.46
C ASN A 48 7.45 7.56 -10.75
N ASP A 49 6.40 8.18 -10.20
CA ASP A 49 6.11 9.61 -10.31
C ASP A 49 6.90 10.35 -9.21
N PRO A 50 7.89 11.19 -9.56
CA PRO A 50 8.69 11.91 -8.58
C PRO A 50 7.88 12.92 -7.76
N ASP A 51 6.77 13.43 -8.29
CA ASP A 51 5.88 14.35 -7.57
C ASP A 51 4.96 13.59 -6.60
N ARG A 52 4.79 12.27 -6.81
CA ARG A 52 3.96 11.39 -5.98
C ARG A 52 4.69 10.06 -5.72
N PRO A 53 5.82 10.05 -5.01
CA PRO A 53 6.69 8.88 -4.91
C PRO A 53 6.08 7.70 -4.14
N VAL A 54 4.93 7.92 -3.48
CA VAL A 54 4.14 6.93 -2.75
C VAL A 54 2.67 7.10 -3.11
N LEU A 55 1.93 5.99 -3.14
CA LEU A 55 0.48 5.99 -3.34
C LEU A 55 -0.20 6.92 -2.33
N ASN A 56 -1.26 7.60 -2.77
CA ASN A 56 -2.05 8.46 -1.91
C ASN A 56 -3.10 7.63 -1.13
N GLN A 57 -3.68 8.26 -0.10
CA GLN A 57 -4.78 7.67 0.71
C GLN A 57 -4.41 6.33 1.37
N LEU A 58 -3.11 6.07 1.59
CA LEU A 58 -2.65 4.84 2.23
C LEU A 58 -3.12 4.74 3.69
N SER A 59 -3.17 5.85 4.43
CA SER A 59 -3.60 5.83 5.83
C SER A 59 -5.00 5.23 5.98
N THR A 60 -5.96 5.69 5.19
CA THR A 60 -7.33 5.15 5.16
C THR A 60 -7.37 3.69 4.71
N LEU A 61 -6.50 3.28 3.78
CA LEU A 61 -6.46 1.89 3.32
C LEU A 61 -5.86 0.95 4.38
N ILE A 62 -4.79 1.38 5.04
CA ILE A 62 -4.08 0.61 6.07
C ILE A 62 -4.99 0.41 7.29
N GLU A 63 -5.76 1.43 7.68
CA GLU A 63 -6.78 1.32 8.73
C GLU A 63 -7.88 0.29 8.40
N ALA A 64 -8.09 -0.03 7.12
CA ALA A 64 -9.05 -1.02 6.68
C ALA A 64 -8.49 -2.45 6.61
N PHE A 65 -7.17 -2.64 6.75
CA PHE A 65 -6.60 -3.97 6.90
C PHE A 65 -6.93 -4.50 8.30
N ASP A 66 -7.27 -5.79 8.39
CA ASP A 66 -7.42 -6.44 9.69
C ASP A 66 -6.05 -6.57 10.37
N ASP A 67 -6.01 -6.46 11.70
CA ASP A 67 -4.76 -6.45 12.49
C ASP A 67 -3.92 -7.73 12.30
N ASP A 68 -4.56 -8.85 11.93
CA ASP A 68 -3.94 -10.16 11.68
C ASP A 68 -3.72 -10.46 10.19
N MET A 69 -3.98 -9.50 9.29
CA MET A 69 -3.83 -9.70 7.86
C MET A 69 -2.35 -9.90 7.48
N HIS A 70 -2.03 -11.11 7.03
CA HIS A 70 -0.66 -11.45 6.63
C HIS A 70 -0.15 -10.58 5.47
N PRO A 71 1.13 -10.15 5.43
CA PRO A 71 1.68 -9.32 4.36
C PRO A 71 1.48 -9.88 2.94
N ALA A 72 1.52 -11.21 2.79
CA ALA A 72 1.23 -11.87 1.52
C ALA A 72 -0.24 -11.70 1.08
N SER A 73 -1.19 -11.67 2.01
CA SER A 73 -2.61 -11.41 1.73
C SER A 73 -2.82 -9.96 1.30
N ILE A 74 -2.14 -9.01 1.96
CA ILE A 74 -2.14 -7.60 1.55
C ILE A 74 -1.56 -7.46 0.14
N LEU A 75 -0.41 -8.09 -0.14
CA LEU A 75 0.18 -8.09 -1.48
C LEU A 75 -0.78 -8.66 -2.53
N GLY A 76 -1.42 -9.79 -2.24
CA GLY A 76 -2.40 -10.40 -3.12
C GLY A 76 -3.60 -9.48 -3.37
N PHE A 77 -4.12 -8.83 -2.34
CA PHE A 77 -5.17 -7.82 -2.48
C PHE A 77 -4.72 -6.67 -3.39
N MET A 78 -3.54 -6.10 -3.12
CA MET A 78 -3.00 -4.94 -3.84
C MET A 78 -2.67 -5.21 -5.30
N THR A 79 -2.39 -6.45 -5.67
CA THR A 79 -1.95 -6.84 -7.03
C THR A 79 -2.96 -7.67 -7.81
N THR A 80 -4.13 -7.97 -7.23
CA THR A 80 -5.22 -8.68 -7.92
C THR A 80 -6.29 -7.68 -8.40
N PRO A 81 -6.77 -7.76 -9.66
CA PRO A 81 -7.88 -6.94 -10.12
C PRO A 81 -9.18 -7.26 -9.38
N HIS A 82 -9.91 -6.23 -8.94
CA HIS A 82 -11.21 -6.38 -8.26
C HIS A 82 -12.35 -5.81 -9.10
N SER A 83 -13.53 -6.43 -9.02
CA SER A 83 -14.72 -5.98 -9.75
C SER A 83 -15.17 -4.57 -9.37
N SER A 84 -14.88 -4.12 -8.16
CA SER A 84 -15.26 -2.78 -7.68
C SER A 84 -14.29 -1.68 -8.13
N THR A 85 -13.13 -2.03 -8.70
CA THR A 85 -12.14 -1.09 -9.24
C THR A 85 -12.07 -1.22 -10.75
N ARG A 86 -12.90 -0.46 -11.47
CA ARG A 86 -13.00 -0.53 -12.94
C ARG A 86 -12.67 0.77 -13.65
N ILE A 87 -11.98 0.66 -14.77
CA ILE A 87 -11.77 1.75 -15.73
C ILE A 87 -12.22 1.24 -17.10
N ASP A 88 -13.15 1.97 -17.72
CA ASP A 88 -13.77 1.58 -18.99
C ASP A 88 -14.33 0.15 -18.99
N GLY A 89 -14.90 -0.25 -17.84
CA GLY A 89 -15.47 -1.59 -17.61
C GLY A 89 -14.46 -2.68 -17.25
N ILE A 90 -13.15 -2.41 -17.36
CA ILE A 90 -12.07 -3.37 -17.12
C ILE A 90 -11.66 -3.30 -15.64
N PRO A 91 -11.72 -4.41 -14.88
CA PRO A 91 -11.16 -4.48 -13.53
C PRO A 91 -9.66 -4.19 -13.53
N ILE A 92 -9.21 -3.36 -12.60
CA ILE A 92 -7.80 -3.04 -12.37
C ILE A 92 -7.42 -3.28 -10.92
N THR A 93 -6.12 -3.38 -10.66
CA THR A 93 -5.58 -3.62 -9.32
C THR A 93 -5.74 -2.40 -8.41
N PRO A 94 -5.75 -2.56 -7.07
CA PRO A 94 -5.72 -1.44 -6.13
C PRO A 94 -4.52 -0.52 -6.31
N VAL A 95 -3.34 -1.08 -6.63
CA VAL A 95 -2.14 -0.28 -6.95
C VAL A 95 -2.40 0.65 -8.12
N GLU A 96 -2.89 0.12 -9.24
CA GLU A 96 -3.19 0.93 -10.43
C GLU A 96 -4.31 1.94 -10.16
N TRP A 97 -5.31 1.56 -9.36
CA TRP A 97 -6.42 2.41 -8.99
C TRP A 97 -5.96 3.65 -8.23
N LEU A 98 -5.15 3.45 -7.18
CA LEU A 98 -4.60 4.53 -6.36
C LEU A 98 -3.55 5.35 -7.13
N ALA A 99 -2.71 4.69 -7.95
CA ALA A 99 -1.73 5.39 -8.79
C ALA A 99 -2.37 6.35 -9.80
N ARG A 100 -3.59 6.04 -10.27
CA ARG A 100 -4.40 6.93 -11.12
C ARG A 100 -5.16 8.00 -10.33
N GLY A 101 -4.89 8.14 -9.03
CA GLY A 101 -5.50 9.16 -8.16
C GLY A 101 -6.98 8.91 -7.85
N ARG A 102 -7.46 7.67 -7.99
CA ARG A 102 -8.86 7.34 -7.70
C ARG A 102 -9.08 7.22 -6.18
N GLY A 103 -10.32 7.42 -5.73
CA GLY A 103 -10.67 7.41 -4.30
C GLY A 103 -10.52 6.02 -3.67
N VAL A 104 -10.06 5.95 -2.42
CA VAL A 104 -9.80 4.69 -1.70
C VAL A 104 -11.06 3.91 -1.31
N GLN A 105 -12.22 4.57 -1.26
CA GLN A 105 -13.46 4.02 -0.71
C GLN A 105 -13.86 2.63 -1.24
N PRO A 106 -13.81 2.33 -2.56
CA PRO A 106 -14.15 1.00 -3.06
C PRO A 106 -13.23 -0.11 -2.52
N LEU A 107 -11.98 0.22 -2.20
CA LEU A 107 -11.01 -0.73 -1.62
C LEU A 107 -11.37 -1.03 -0.16
N VAL A 108 -11.71 0.00 0.61
CA VAL A 108 -12.18 -0.13 1.99
C VAL A 108 -13.44 -0.98 2.05
N GLU A 109 -14.37 -0.81 1.11
CA GLU A 109 -15.58 -1.64 1.02
C GLU A 109 -15.27 -3.11 0.76
N ILE A 110 -14.33 -3.42 -0.15
CA ILE A 110 -13.92 -4.81 -0.40
C ILE A 110 -13.34 -5.45 0.87
N LEU A 111 -12.51 -4.71 1.61
CA LEU A 111 -11.90 -5.18 2.86
C LEU A 111 -12.96 -5.35 3.96
N GLY A 112 -13.90 -4.42 4.07
CA GLY A 112 -14.99 -4.47 5.05
C GLY A 112 -16.00 -5.61 4.82
N VAL A 113 -16.28 -5.98 3.55
CA VAL A 113 -17.17 -7.11 3.23
C VAL A 113 -16.59 -8.44 3.73
N ARG A 114 -15.26 -8.59 3.79
CA ARG A 114 -14.61 -9.80 4.30
C ARG A 114 -14.83 -10.01 5.81
N ARG A 115 -15.14 -8.96 6.57
CA ARG A 115 -15.38 -9.03 8.02
C ARG A 115 -16.74 -9.64 8.40
N LEU A 116 -17.67 -9.77 7.45
CA LEU A 116 -19.05 -10.23 7.68
C LEU A 116 -19.32 -11.68 7.22
N MET A 117 -18.32 -12.36 6.66
CA MET A 117 -18.40 -13.77 6.23
C MET A 117 -17.59 -14.67 7.17
#